data_AF-A0A924I913-F1
#
_entry.id   AF-A0A924I913-F1
#
_cell.length_a   1.000
_cell.length_b   1.000
_cell.length_c   1.000
_cell.angle_alpha   90.00
_cell.angle_beta   90.00
_cell.angle_gamma   90.00
#
_symmetry.space_group_name_H-M   'P 1'
#
loop_
_entity.id
_entity.type
_entity.pdbx_description
1 polymer ?
#
loop_
_entity_poly.entity_id
_entity_poly.type
_entity_poly.pdbx_seq_one_letter_code
_entity_poly.pdbx_strand_id
1 'polypeptide(L)'
;MNTFLFAWNPDKWEWNNLEQSIEELEQTGRVSQMWSCASHKSIQVGDRAFLIKLGKQKPRGIIGAGFVATSPFLAKHWSGADKMVPRVVVDFEALLNPFEEPILPIEILKSGNLINQHWSTQSSGISIKKEVTEELEAVWFNFLTTQNIRYNPFVSSENESQKIYTEGTPNQVILTKYERNPHAREECIKYYGLSCIICKFNFEEVYGDIGKNFIHVHHLNQISEVGKKYNIDPINDLRPVCPNCHSMIHKRKKAFSLKDIEIILNQNKKRLLAGNKC
;
A
#
# COMPACT_ATOMS: atom_id res chain seq x y z
N MET A 1 12.00 9.11 -11.16
CA MET A 1 11.07 9.88 -10.33
C MET A 1 11.86 10.47 -9.16
N ASN A 2 11.70 11.76 -8.87
CA ASN A 2 12.29 12.38 -7.68
C ASN A 2 11.38 12.16 -6.47
N THR A 3 11.92 12.32 -5.27
CA THR A 3 11.17 12.14 -4.01
C THR A 3 11.29 13.40 -3.17
N PHE A 4 10.17 13.84 -2.58
CA PHE A 4 10.10 15.07 -1.81
C PHE A 4 9.45 14.86 -0.45
N LEU A 5 9.96 15.60 0.54
CA LEU A 5 9.44 15.62 1.90
C LEU A 5 8.66 16.91 2.15
N PHE A 6 7.36 16.76 2.36
CA PHE A 6 6.44 17.78 2.80
C PHE A 6 6.31 17.73 4.33
N ALA A 7 6.10 18.88 4.95
CA ALA A 7 6.14 19.00 6.41
C ALA A 7 4.90 19.69 6.95
N TRP A 8 4.25 19.03 7.90
CA TRP A 8 3.19 19.60 8.72
C TRP A 8 3.70 19.84 10.14
N ASN A 9 3.31 20.96 10.73
CA ASN A 9 3.61 21.27 12.13
C ASN A 9 2.35 21.83 12.81
N PRO A 10 1.69 21.05 13.70
CA PRO A 10 0.46 21.49 14.37
C PRO A 10 0.69 22.68 15.31
N ASP A 11 1.93 22.93 15.77
CA ASP A 11 2.25 24.13 16.56
C ASP A 11 2.19 25.42 15.72
N LYS A 12 2.26 25.30 14.39
CA LYS A 12 2.27 26.45 13.47
C LYS A 12 0.92 26.66 12.81
N TRP A 13 0.24 25.59 12.41
CA TRP A 13 -1.08 25.66 11.82
C TRP A 13 -1.88 24.39 12.07
N GLU A 14 -3.17 24.57 12.37
CA GLU A 14 -4.10 23.50 12.67
C GLU A 14 -4.72 22.95 11.38
N TRP A 15 -4.75 21.62 11.28
CA TRP A 15 -5.37 20.93 10.16
C TRP A 15 -6.79 20.52 10.53
N ASN A 16 -7.70 21.49 10.52
CA ASN A 16 -9.06 21.35 11.03
C ASN A 16 -9.90 20.25 10.37
N ASN A 17 -9.57 19.86 9.13
CA ASN A 17 -10.26 18.83 8.36
C ASN A 17 -9.37 17.60 8.11
N LEU A 18 -8.39 17.33 8.98
CA LEU A 18 -7.53 16.15 8.85
C LEU A 18 -8.36 14.86 8.82
N GLU A 19 -9.30 14.69 9.77
CA GLU A 19 -10.13 13.48 9.83
C GLU A 19 -11.00 13.33 8.58
N GLN A 20 -11.65 14.40 8.14
CA GLN A 20 -12.41 14.40 6.88
C GLN A 20 -11.53 14.04 5.67
N SER A 21 -10.27 14.47 5.66
CA SER A 21 -9.32 14.13 4.58
C SER A 21 -8.96 12.65 4.61
N ILE A 22 -8.89 12.03 5.79
CA ILE A 22 -8.64 10.60 5.97
C ILE A 22 -9.89 9.80 5.57
N GLU A 23 -11.09 10.25 5.95
CA GLU A 23 -12.35 9.64 5.51
C GLU A 23 -12.51 9.68 3.98
N GLU A 24 -12.15 10.80 3.34
CA GLU A 24 -12.14 10.93 1.88
C GLU A 24 -11.14 9.95 1.24
N LEU A 25 -9.94 9.84 1.82
CA LEU A 25 -8.93 8.86 1.40
C LEU A 25 -9.47 7.43 1.50
N GLU A 26 -10.14 7.07 2.60
CA GLU A 26 -10.74 5.75 2.79
C GLU A 26 -11.82 5.43 1.74
N GLN A 27 -12.64 6.42 1.40
CA GLN A 27 -13.77 6.24 0.48
C GLN A 27 -13.34 6.17 -0.99
N THR A 28 -12.31 6.92 -1.36
CA THR A 28 -11.92 7.18 -2.76
C THR A 28 -10.55 6.61 -3.13
N GLY A 29 -9.75 6.22 -2.14
CA GLY A 29 -8.36 5.77 -2.27
C GLY A 29 -7.33 6.89 -2.46
N ARG A 30 -7.77 8.17 -2.47
CA ARG A 30 -6.88 9.33 -2.62
C ARG A 30 -7.43 10.55 -1.90
N VAL A 31 -6.57 11.47 -1.48
CA VAL A 31 -7.00 12.82 -1.06
C VAL A 31 -6.03 13.87 -1.55
N SER A 32 -6.54 14.89 -2.21
CA SER A 32 -5.74 15.97 -2.79
C SER A 32 -5.54 17.09 -1.77
N GLN A 33 -4.28 17.39 -1.45
CA GLN A 33 -3.92 18.41 -0.46
C GLN A 33 -2.89 19.38 -1.02
N MET A 34 -3.05 20.67 -0.72
CA MET A 34 -2.17 21.72 -1.23
C MET A 34 -1.03 22.02 -0.26
N TRP A 35 0.21 21.87 -0.72
CA TRP A 35 1.41 22.06 0.09
C TRP A 35 2.33 23.13 -0.46
N SER A 36 3.00 23.86 0.44
CA SER A 36 4.14 24.69 0.04
C SER A 36 5.34 23.83 -0.35
N CYS A 37 6.08 24.28 -1.36
CA CYS A 37 7.23 23.54 -1.88
C CYS A 37 8.48 24.41 -2.05
N ALA A 38 9.52 24.11 -1.26
CA ALA A 38 10.83 24.77 -1.39
C ALA A 38 11.52 24.40 -2.71
N SER A 39 11.49 23.11 -3.08
CA SER A 39 12.10 22.57 -4.30
C SER A 39 11.24 22.75 -5.57
N HIS A 40 10.49 23.85 -5.66
CA HIS A 40 9.59 24.17 -6.78
C HIS A 40 10.24 24.20 -8.17
N LYS A 41 11.57 24.30 -8.27
CA LYS A 41 12.27 24.25 -9.57
C LYS A 41 12.51 22.83 -10.08
N SER A 42 12.46 21.83 -9.19
CA SER A 42 12.77 20.43 -9.53
C SER A 42 11.59 19.48 -9.39
N ILE A 43 10.51 19.89 -8.72
CA ILE A 43 9.28 19.10 -8.60
C ILE A 43 8.57 19.03 -9.96
N GLN A 44 8.13 17.82 -10.31
CA GLN A 44 7.32 17.52 -11.48
C GLN A 44 6.07 16.72 -11.07
N VAL A 45 5.05 16.73 -11.94
CA VAL A 45 3.87 15.86 -11.79
C VAL A 45 4.30 14.40 -11.79
N GLY A 46 3.73 13.60 -10.90
CA GLY A 46 4.08 12.20 -10.70
C GLY A 46 5.27 11.98 -9.78
N ASP A 47 5.96 13.02 -9.30
CA ASP A 47 7.03 12.84 -8.31
C ASP A 47 6.49 12.32 -6.98
N ARG A 48 7.31 11.52 -6.29
CA ARG A 48 6.92 10.89 -5.04
C ARG A 48 6.91 11.89 -3.89
N ALA A 49 5.88 11.84 -3.06
CA ALA A 49 5.70 12.74 -1.93
C ALA A 49 5.58 11.94 -0.63
N PHE A 50 6.35 12.34 0.39
CA PHE A 50 6.18 11.92 1.77
C PHE A 50 5.79 13.10 2.63
N LEU A 51 4.94 12.88 3.63
CA LEU A 51 4.49 13.89 4.58
C LEU A 51 4.98 13.55 5.99
N ILE A 52 5.70 14.48 6.63
CA ILE A 52 6.16 14.34 8.01
C ILE A 52 5.45 15.31 8.95
N LYS A 53 4.99 14.78 10.10
CA LYS A 53 4.57 15.58 11.25
C LYS A 53 5.79 15.96 12.09
N LEU A 54 5.94 17.26 12.30
CA LEU A 54 6.91 17.90 13.19
C LEU A 54 6.19 18.54 14.39
N GLY A 55 6.85 19.48 15.06
CA GLY A 55 6.33 20.17 16.24
C GLY A 55 6.84 19.62 17.57
N LYS A 56 6.39 20.22 18.67
CA LYS A 56 6.75 19.88 20.04
C LYS A 56 6.02 18.61 20.50
N GLN A 57 4.78 18.45 20.09
CA GLN A 57 3.96 17.30 20.47
C GLN A 57 4.46 16.02 19.79
N LYS A 58 4.76 15.02 20.61
CA LYS A 58 5.08 13.65 20.16
C LYS A 58 3.79 12.85 19.88
N PRO A 59 3.84 11.83 19.00
CA PRO A 59 4.98 11.41 18.19
C PRO A 59 5.27 12.36 17.02
N ARG A 60 6.53 12.39 16.56
CA ARG A 60 6.95 13.00 15.28
C ARG A 60 7.32 11.89 14.32
N GLY A 61 7.06 12.09 13.04
CA GLY A 61 7.22 10.98 12.10
C GLY A 61 6.50 11.18 10.80
N ILE A 62 6.71 10.26 9.85
CA ILE A 62 5.98 10.26 8.58
C ILE A 62 4.55 9.80 8.86
N ILE A 63 3.61 10.58 8.33
CA ILE A 63 2.18 10.39 8.49
C ILE A 63 1.47 10.19 7.15
N GLY A 64 2.17 10.30 6.02
CA GLY A 64 1.52 10.09 4.75
C GLY A 64 2.49 9.96 3.58
N ALA A 65 1.99 9.41 2.49
CA ALA A 65 2.69 9.28 1.23
C ALA A 65 1.72 9.41 0.06
N GLY A 66 2.24 9.80 -1.10
CA GLY A 66 1.44 10.12 -2.27
C GLY A 66 2.28 10.54 -3.46
N PHE A 67 1.65 11.24 -4.40
CA PHE A 67 2.28 11.74 -5.61
C PHE A 67 1.91 13.20 -5.87
N VAL A 68 2.84 13.95 -6.46
CA VAL A 68 2.57 15.32 -6.89
C VAL A 68 1.60 15.30 -8.07
N ALA A 69 0.45 15.96 -7.92
CA ALA A 69 -0.62 15.99 -8.91
C ALA A 69 -0.50 17.18 -9.88
N THR A 70 0.16 18.26 -9.49
CA THR A 70 0.27 19.50 -10.28
C THR A 70 1.71 19.98 -10.39
N SER A 71 2.05 20.64 -11.50
CA SER A 71 3.25 21.47 -11.58
C SER A 71 3.19 22.60 -10.53
N PRO A 72 4.34 23.09 -10.03
CA PRO A 72 4.37 24.18 -9.04
C PRO A 72 3.69 25.45 -9.55
N PHE A 73 2.83 26.05 -8.73
CA PHE A 73 2.14 27.30 -9.01
C PHE A 73 2.22 28.26 -7.82
N LEU A 74 2.03 29.55 -8.05
CA LEU A 74 2.04 30.55 -7.00
C LEU A 74 0.67 30.68 -6.34
N ALA A 75 0.63 30.61 -5.01
CA ALA A 75 -0.58 30.82 -4.21
C ALA A 75 -0.26 31.60 -2.93
N LYS A 76 -1.27 32.21 -2.31
CA LYS A 76 -1.09 33.00 -1.08
C LYS A 76 -0.53 32.15 0.07
N HIS A 77 0.30 32.76 0.92
CA HIS A 77 0.84 32.09 2.10
C HIS A 77 -0.28 31.78 3.12
N TRP A 78 -0.16 30.66 3.84
CA TRP A 78 -1.19 30.21 4.79
C TRP A 78 -1.40 31.19 5.96
N SER A 79 -0.39 32.01 6.28
CA SER A 79 -0.45 33.00 7.36
C SER A 79 -1.20 34.30 6.98
N GLY A 80 -1.87 34.36 5.84
CA GLY A 80 -2.66 35.54 5.41
C GLY A 80 -1.84 36.75 4.95
N ALA A 81 -0.51 36.65 4.89
CA ALA A 81 0.33 37.69 4.27
C ALA A 81 0.13 37.68 2.75
N ASP A 82 0.16 38.84 2.09
CA ASP A 82 0.11 39.01 0.62
C ASP A 82 1.36 38.46 -0.12
N LYS A 83 2.08 37.56 0.54
CA LYS A 83 3.22 36.84 -0.03
C LYS A 83 2.73 35.63 -0.80
N MET A 84 2.99 35.63 -2.11
CA MET A 84 2.82 34.46 -2.95
C MET A 84 3.96 33.49 -2.71
N VAL A 85 3.64 32.22 -2.48
CA VAL A 85 4.61 31.14 -2.29
C VAL A 85 4.34 30.02 -3.28
N PRO A 86 5.39 29.34 -3.76
CA PRO A 86 5.22 28.18 -4.60
C PRO A 86 4.52 27.06 -3.84
N ARG A 87 3.51 26.48 -4.47
CA ARG A 87 2.72 25.37 -3.96
C ARG A 87 2.51 24.30 -5.03
N VAL A 88 2.18 23.11 -4.58
CA VAL A 88 1.75 21.97 -5.39
C VAL A 88 0.56 21.30 -4.73
N VAL A 89 -0.26 20.62 -5.52
CA VAL A 89 -1.22 19.65 -5.00
C VAL A 89 -0.52 18.29 -4.93
N VAL A 90 -0.69 17.60 -3.81
CA VAL A 90 -0.23 16.23 -3.57
C VAL A 90 -1.47 15.37 -3.40
N ASP A 91 -1.57 14.31 -4.20
CA ASP A 91 -2.56 13.26 -4.01
C ASP A 91 -1.97 12.24 -3.05
N PHE A 92 -2.42 12.25 -1.80
CA PHE A 92 -2.03 11.24 -0.82
C PHE A 92 -2.75 9.93 -1.10
N GLU A 93 -2.01 8.83 -1.09
CA GLU A 93 -2.52 7.45 -1.13
C GLU A 93 -2.52 6.82 0.27
N ALA A 94 -1.79 7.41 1.21
CA ALA A 94 -1.76 7.06 2.62
C ALA A 94 -1.71 8.35 3.45
N LEU A 95 -2.57 8.45 4.45
CA LEU A 95 -2.60 9.54 5.42
C LEU A 95 -3.05 8.98 6.76
N LEU A 96 -2.28 9.25 7.80
CA LEU A 96 -2.48 8.73 9.15
C LEU A 96 -2.83 9.86 10.11
N ASN A 97 -3.71 9.61 11.07
CA ASN A 97 -4.01 10.51 12.17
C ASN A 97 -3.00 10.34 13.32
N PRO A 98 -2.02 11.25 13.49
CA PRO A 98 -0.98 11.11 14.51
C PRO A 98 -1.46 11.26 15.95
N PHE A 99 -2.72 11.63 16.17
CA PHE A 99 -3.34 11.74 17.48
C PHE A 99 -4.10 10.49 17.88
N GLU A 100 -4.41 9.60 16.93
CA GLU A 100 -5.30 8.46 17.14
C GLU A 100 -4.68 7.12 16.71
N GLU A 101 -3.70 7.12 15.81
CA GLU A 101 -3.03 5.92 15.30
C GLU A 101 -1.50 6.06 15.27
N PRO A 102 -0.75 4.94 15.27
CA PRO A 102 0.70 4.99 15.16
C PRO A 102 1.13 5.63 13.84
N ILE A 103 2.25 6.37 13.89
CA ILE A 103 2.90 6.96 12.71
C ILE A 103 4.34 6.46 12.62
N LEU A 104 4.98 6.53 11.44
CA LEU A 104 6.36 6.07 11.28
C LEU A 104 7.31 7.00 12.06
N PRO A 105 7.83 6.57 13.23
CA PRO A 105 8.49 7.47 14.15
C PRO A 105 9.81 8.00 13.59
N ILE A 106 10.12 9.26 13.91
CA ILE A 106 11.34 9.94 13.47
C ILE A 106 12.62 9.24 13.93
N GLU A 107 12.54 8.46 15.00
CA GLU A 107 13.63 7.64 15.54
C GLU A 107 14.07 6.57 14.53
N ILE A 108 13.13 5.97 13.79
CA ILE A 108 13.45 5.02 12.71
C ILE A 108 14.14 5.74 11.56
N LEU A 109 13.68 6.95 11.21
CA LEU A 109 14.27 7.78 10.16
C LEU A 109 15.70 8.23 10.48
N LYS A 110 16.10 8.18 11.75
CA LYS A 110 17.45 8.53 12.23
C LYS A 110 18.35 7.31 12.44
N SER A 111 17.97 6.16 11.88
CA SER A 111 18.74 4.92 11.93
C SER A 111 19.14 4.46 10.52
N GLY A 112 20.06 3.49 10.42
CA GLY A 112 20.45 2.91 9.14
C GLY A 112 21.01 3.93 8.15
N ASN A 113 20.66 3.78 6.87
CA ASN A 113 21.06 4.71 5.82
C ASN A 113 20.21 5.99 5.82
N LEU A 114 19.00 5.94 6.41
CA LEU A 114 18.08 7.09 6.46
C LEU A 114 18.65 8.29 7.25
N ILE A 115 19.65 8.07 8.11
CA ILE A 115 20.37 9.15 8.81
C ILE A 115 21.01 10.17 7.84
N ASN A 116 21.28 9.76 6.61
CA ASN A 116 21.87 10.62 5.57
C ASN A 116 20.89 11.68 5.05
N GLN A 117 19.62 11.63 5.42
CA GLN A 117 18.61 12.64 5.09
C GLN A 117 18.27 13.51 6.31
N HIS A 118 18.08 14.80 6.07
CA HIS A 118 17.61 15.72 7.11
C HIS A 118 16.08 15.70 7.21
N TRP A 119 15.54 15.05 8.24
CA TRP A 119 14.09 14.87 8.43
C TRP A 119 13.40 16.01 9.21
N SER A 120 14.13 16.80 10.01
CA SER A 120 13.56 17.87 10.86
C SER A 120 13.54 19.23 10.15
N THR A 121 12.85 19.30 9.01
CA THR A 121 12.95 20.44 8.06
C THR A 121 12.31 21.72 8.59
N GLN A 122 12.84 22.88 8.17
CA GLN A 122 12.24 24.20 8.43
C GLN A 122 11.25 24.62 7.34
N SER A 123 11.33 24.01 6.16
CA SER A 123 10.48 24.24 4.99
C SER A 123 9.87 22.93 4.48
N SER A 124 8.69 23.04 3.88
CA SER A 124 8.01 21.92 3.24
C SER A 124 8.45 21.76 1.77
N GLY A 125 8.32 20.56 1.22
CA GLY A 125 8.64 20.20 -0.16
C GLY A 125 10.13 20.31 -0.46
N ILE A 126 10.98 19.77 0.43
CA ILE A 126 12.42 19.63 0.17
C ILE A 126 12.69 18.31 -0.56
N SER A 127 13.81 18.22 -1.27
CA SER A 127 14.22 16.96 -1.92
C SER A 127 14.67 15.93 -0.88
N ILE A 128 14.25 14.69 -1.08
CA ILE A 128 14.82 13.51 -0.42
C ILE A 128 15.94 12.98 -1.31
N LYS A 129 17.09 12.65 -0.71
CA LYS A 129 18.23 12.10 -1.45
C LYS A 129 17.87 10.75 -2.07
N LYS A 130 18.25 10.55 -3.34
CA LYS A 130 18.00 9.30 -4.07
C LYS A 130 18.53 8.06 -3.34
N GLU A 131 19.68 8.18 -2.68
CA GLU A 131 20.34 7.09 -1.94
C GLU A 131 19.51 6.54 -0.76
N VAL A 132 18.55 7.32 -0.23
CA VAL A 132 17.68 6.87 0.87
C VAL A 132 16.27 6.53 0.42
N THR A 133 15.89 6.83 -0.83
CA THR A 133 14.51 6.68 -1.31
C THR A 133 14.02 5.23 -1.22
N GLU A 134 14.82 4.27 -1.70
CA GLU A 134 14.43 2.86 -1.69
C GLU A 134 14.26 2.31 -0.27
N GLU A 135 15.16 2.67 0.64
CA GLU A 135 15.06 2.28 2.06
C GLU A 135 13.85 2.94 2.72
N LEU A 136 13.56 4.21 2.40
CA LEU A 136 12.41 4.92 2.94
C LEU A 136 11.09 4.26 2.51
N GLU A 137 10.94 3.91 1.24
CA GLU A 137 9.76 3.20 0.73
C GLU A 137 9.61 1.84 1.43
N ALA A 138 10.70 1.08 1.57
CA ALA A 138 10.67 -0.21 2.24
C ALA A 138 10.26 -0.09 3.72
N VAL A 139 10.79 0.93 4.42
CA VAL A 139 10.45 1.20 5.82
C VAL A 139 9.01 1.67 5.97
N TRP A 140 8.53 2.56 5.09
CA TRP A 140 7.15 3.05 5.09
C TRP A 140 6.16 1.93 4.79
N PHE A 141 6.43 1.10 3.79
CA PHE A 141 5.62 -0.07 3.45
C PHE A 141 5.54 -1.07 4.62
N ASN A 142 6.69 -1.40 5.23
CA ASN A 142 6.75 -2.28 6.39
C ASN A 142 5.95 -1.69 7.56
N PHE A 143 6.09 -0.39 7.81
CA PHE A 143 5.31 0.29 8.82
C PHE A 143 3.81 0.14 8.59
N LEU A 144 3.31 0.48 7.40
CA LEU A 144 1.87 0.39 7.11
C LEU A 144 1.35 -1.04 7.22
N THR A 145 2.12 -2.04 6.79
CA THR A 145 1.70 -3.45 6.79
C THR A 145 1.83 -4.17 8.13
N THR A 146 2.57 -3.61 9.08
CA THR A 146 2.76 -4.22 10.42
C THR A 146 2.00 -3.52 11.52
N GLN A 147 1.66 -2.25 11.35
CA GLN A 147 0.91 -1.49 12.35
C GLN A 147 -0.60 -1.66 12.18
N ASN A 148 -1.32 -1.56 13.29
CA ASN A 148 -2.78 -1.53 13.29
C ASN A 148 -3.25 -0.09 12.98
N ILE A 149 -3.30 0.24 11.70
CA ILE A 149 -3.75 1.54 11.16
C ILE A 149 -5.14 1.41 10.52
N ARG A 150 -5.90 2.51 10.46
CA ARG A 150 -7.31 2.51 9.99
C ARG A 150 -7.43 2.14 8.52
N TYR A 151 -6.65 2.82 7.70
CA TYR A 151 -6.61 2.63 6.26
C TYR A 151 -5.22 2.22 5.82
N ASN A 152 -5.12 1.01 5.28
CA ASN A 152 -3.90 0.53 4.68
C ASN A 152 -4.11 0.33 3.17
N PRO A 153 -3.53 1.19 2.30
CA PRO A 153 -3.68 1.05 0.86
C PRO A 153 -3.01 -0.22 0.30
N PHE A 154 -2.23 -0.93 1.11
CA PHE A 154 -1.52 -2.16 0.76
C PHE A 154 -2.19 -3.44 1.30
N VAL A 155 -3.30 -3.31 2.03
CA VAL A 155 -4.13 -4.43 2.48
C VAL A 155 -5.49 -4.30 1.81
N SER A 156 -5.97 -5.36 1.16
CA SER A 156 -7.32 -5.39 0.60
C SER A 156 -8.34 -5.20 1.73
N SER A 157 -8.93 -4.00 1.82
CA SER A 157 -10.04 -3.72 2.73
C SER A 157 -11.29 -4.46 2.27
N GLU A 158 -11.61 -5.59 2.89
CA GLU A 158 -13.00 -6.07 2.95
C GLU A 158 -13.73 -5.23 4.02
N ASN A 159 -14.22 -4.05 3.64
CA ASN A 159 -15.31 -3.40 4.35
C ASN A 159 -16.38 -3.05 3.32
N GLU A 160 -17.39 -3.91 3.26
CA GLU A 160 -18.66 -3.69 2.59
C GLU A 160 -19.38 -2.52 3.29
N SER A 161 -19.32 -1.33 2.72
CA SER A 161 -20.40 -0.34 2.84
C SER A 161 -21.01 -0.16 1.47
N GLN A 162 -22.30 -0.48 1.38
CA GLN A 162 -23.12 -0.57 0.16
C GLN A 162 -22.83 0.60 -0.80
N LYS A 163 -22.20 0.33 -1.95
CA LYS A 163 -22.05 1.31 -3.02
C LYS A 163 -23.14 1.09 -4.08
N ILE A 164 -23.88 2.17 -4.31
CA ILE A 164 -24.86 2.38 -5.36
C ILE A 164 -24.19 2.09 -6.72
N TYR A 165 -24.82 1.27 -7.55
CA TYR A 165 -24.31 0.88 -8.86
C TYR A 165 -24.73 1.90 -9.91
N THR A 166 -23.77 2.55 -10.55
CA THR A 166 -23.94 3.20 -11.85
C THR A 166 -23.01 2.51 -12.86
N GLU A 167 -23.60 1.94 -13.90
CA GLU A 167 -22.89 1.22 -14.95
C GLU A 167 -22.30 2.21 -15.97
N GLY A 168 -21.06 1.99 -16.44
CA GLY A 168 -20.51 2.69 -17.61
C GLY A 168 -19.48 3.80 -17.39
N THR A 169 -18.95 4.00 -16.17
CA THR A 169 -17.77 4.88 -15.99
C THR A 169 -16.49 4.04 -15.99
N PRO A 170 -15.47 4.35 -16.82
CA PRO A 170 -14.22 3.60 -16.82
C PRO A 170 -13.48 3.84 -15.50
N ASN A 171 -13.67 2.93 -14.55
CA ASN A 171 -12.84 2.84 -13.36
C ASN A 171 -11.47 2.31 -13.78
N GLN A 172 -10.44 3.16 -13.78
CA GLN A 172 -9.06 2.69 -13.84
C GLN A 172 -8.70 2.01 -12.52
N VAL A 173 -8.90 0.70 -12.46
CA VAL A 173 -8.37 -0.15 -11.40
C VAL A 173 -6.87 -0.29 -11.66
N ILE A 174 -6.05 0.47 -10.93
CA ILE A 174 -4.60 0.25 -10.92
C ILE A 174 -4.36 -1.03 -10.11
N LEU A 175 -4.23 -2.17 -10.80
CA LEU A 175 -3.83 -3.45 -10.22
C LEU A 175 -2.32 -3.42 -9.89
N THR A 176 -1.94 -2.86 -8.75
CA THR A 176 -0.59 -3.02 -8.19
C THR A 176 -0.46 -4.40 -7.53
N LYS A 177 -0.42 -5.43 -8.37
CA LYS A 177 -0.13 -6.80 -7.93
C LYS A 177 1.39 -6.96 -7.83
N TYR A 178 1.99 -6.40 -6.79
CA TYR A 178 3.40 -6.63 -6.50
C TYR A 178 3.56 -7.90 -5.66
N GLU A 179 4.28 -8.86 -6.22
CA GLU A 179 4.67 -10.09 -5.55
C GLU A 179 5.76 -9.80 -4.52
N ARG A 180 5.54 -10.28 -3.29
CA ARG A 180 6.32 -9.93 -2.09
C ARG A 180 7.80 -10.32 -2.16
N ASN A 181 8.20 -11.15 -3.13
CA ASN A 181 9.58 -11.38 -3.57
C ASN A 181 9.55 -12.13 -4.92
N PRO A 182 9.95 -11.51 -6.05
CA PRO A 182 9.90 -12.14 -7.37
C PRO A 182 10.80 -13.39 -7.46
N HIS A 183 11.94 -13.41 -6.76
CA HIS A 183 12.83 -14.58 -6.74
C HIS A 183 12.21 -15.75 -5.96
N ALA A 184 11.65 -15.50 -4.77
CA ALA A 184 11.01 -16.56 -4.00
C ALA A 184 9.80 -17.16 -4.73
N ARG A 185 9.07 -16.33 -5.48
CA ARG A 185 8.04 -16.83 -6.38
C ARG A 185 8.62 -17.71 -7.48
N GLU A 186 9.64 -17.22 -8.18
CA GLU A 186 10.21 -17.93 -9.32
C GLU A 186 10.70 -19.31 -8.90
N GLU A 187 11.38 -19.40 -7.75
CA GLU A 187 11.83 -20.66 -7.16
C GLU A 187 10.65 -21.57 -6.75
N CYS A 188 9.59 -21.01 -6.15
CA CYS A 188 8.36 -21.75 -5.84
C CYS A 188 7.72 -22.33 -7.11
N ILE A 189 7.66 -21.57 -8.20
CA ILE A 189 7.05 -21.99 -9.46
C ILE A 189 7.94 -23.00 -10.19
N LYS A 190 9.27 -22.83 -10.18
CA LYS A 190 10.22 -23.82 -10.71
C LYS A 190 10.04 -25.17 -10.03
N TYR A 191 9.79 -25.18 -8.72
CA TYR A 191 9.62 -26.42 -7.95
C TYR A 191 8.22 -27.04 -8.10
N TYR A 192 7.15 -26.26 -7.94
CA TYR A 192 5.76 -26.76 -7.90
C TYR A 192 5.01 -26.73 -9.23
N GLY A 193 5.50 -25.96 -10.21
CA GLY A 193 4.82 -25.69 -11.47
C GLY A 193 3.71 -24.63 -11.36
N LEU A 194 2.94 -24.49 -12.45
CA LEU A 194 1.89 -23.48 -12.61
C LEU A 194 0.46 -23.97 -12.29
N SER A 195 0.32 -25.23 -11.88
CA SER A 195 -0.98 -25.80 -11.53
C SER A 195 -1.34 -25.47 -10.07
N CYS A 196 -2.57 -25.02 -9.85
CA CYS A 196 -3.07 -24.74 -8.50
C CYS A 196 -2.99 -25.98 -7.61
N ILE A 197 -2.35 -25.89 -6.44
CA ILE A 197 -2.19 -27.05 -5.56
C ILE A 197 -3.53 -27.58 -5.02
N ILE A 198 -4.52 -26.70 -4.86
CA ILE A 198 -5.86 -27.01 -4.32
C ILE A 198 -6.75 -27.61 -5.40
N CYS A 199 -7.06 -26.85 -6.44
CA CYS A 199 -8.08 -27.25 -7.42
C CYS A 199 -7.53 -27.86 -8.70
N LYS A 200 -6.20 -27.95 -8.83
CA LYS A 200 -5.45 -28.44 -10.00
C LYS A 200 -5.65 -27.64 -11.28
N PHE A 201 -6.33 -26.49 -11.21
CA PHE A 201 -6.51 -25.61 -12.36
C PHE A 201 -5.16 -25.07 -12.87
N ASN A 202 -4.94 -25.17 -14.18
CA ASN A 202 -3.79 -24.61 -14.88
C ASN A 202 -4.31 -23.63 -15.95
N PHE A 203 -3.81 -22.39 -15.93
CA PHE A 203 -4.27 -21.34 -16.84
C PHE A 203 -3.79 -21.56 -18.27
N GLU A 204 -2.58 -22.05 -18.48
CA GLU A 204 -2.04 -22.32 -19.82
C GLU A 204 -2.78 -23.50 -20.48
N GLU A 205 -3.10 -24.54 -19.71
CA GLU A 205 -3.86 -25.69 -20.25
C GLU A 205 -5.30 -25.31 -20.64
N VAL A 206 -5.94 -24.43 -19.88
CA VAL A 206 -7.36 -24.07 -20.10
C VAL A 206 -7.54 -22.90 -21.06
N TYR A 207 -6.66 -21.90 -21.00
CA TYR A 207 -6.78 -20.66 -21.78
C TYR A 207 -5.72 -20.51 -22.87
N GLY A 208 -4.78 -21.45 -23.00
CA GLY A 208 -3.67 -21.35 -23.96
C GLY A 208 -2.69 -20.24 -23.60
N ASP A 209 -2.09 -19.61 -24.62
CA ASP A 209 -0.98 -18.66 -24.45
C ASP A 209 -1.28 -17.48 -23.51
N ILE A 210 -2.54 -17.01 -23.46
CA ILE A 210 -2.93 -15.91 -22.56
C ILE A 210 -2.85 -16.28 -21.07
N GLY A 211 -2.86 -17.58 -20.75
CA GLY A 211 -2.74 -18.11 -19.40
C GLY A 211 -1.30 -18.43 -18.97
N LYS A 212 -0.33 -18.25 -19.87
CA LYS A 212 1.08 -18.61 -19.61
C LYS A 212 1.65 -17.82 -18.44
N ASN A 213 2.39 -18.52 -17.57
CA ASN A 213 3.01 -17.96 -16.35
C ASN A 213 2.03 -17.32 -15.34
N PHE A 214 0.72 -17.52 -15.51
CA PHE A 214 -0.29 -16.89 -14.68
C PHE A 214 -0.72 -17.82 -13.54
N ILE A 215 -0.18 -17.58 -12.35
CA ILE A 215 -0.58 -18.23 -11.10
C ILE A 215 -0.26 -17.30 -9.92
N HIS A 216 -1.01 -17.39 -8.82
CA HIS A 216 -0.67 -16.68 -7.57
C HIS A 216 0.18 -17.59 -6.68
N VAL A 217 1.01 -17.00 -5.82
CA VAL A 217 1.77 -17.74 -4.81
C VAL A 217 1.30 -17.32 -3.40
N HIS A 218 0.83 -18.30 -2.64
CA HIS A 218 0.29 -18.14 -1.29
C HIS A 218 1.30 -18.56 -0.22
N HIS A 219 1.33 -17.84 0.91
CA HIS A 219 2.21 -18.15 2.04
C HIS A 219 1.48 -19.06 3.04
N LEU A 220 2.06 -20.20 3.39
CA LEU A 220 1.48 -21.19 4.30
C LEU A 220 1.49 -20.75 5.77
N ASN A 221 2.57 -20.10 6.19
CA ASN A 221 2.70 -19.54 7.53
C ASN A 221 2.24 -18.08 7.49
N GLN A 222 1.21 -17.74 8.26
CA GLN A 222 0.79 -16.35 8.41
C GLN A 222 1.90 -15.59 9.14
N ILE A 223 2.44 -14.57 8.48
CA ILE A 223 3.55 -13.72 8.96
C ILE A 223 3.16 -12.90 10.21
N SER A 224 1.91 -13.00 10.68
CA SER A 224 1.34 -12.24 11.79
C SER A 224 1.85 -12.61 13.19
N GLU A 225 2.58 -13.72 13.38
CA GLU A 225 3.02 -14.16 14.72
C GLU A 225 4.53 -14.03 14.99
N VAL A 226 5.37 -13.72 13.99
CA VAL A 226 6.84 -13.72 14.18
C VAL A 226 7.44 -12.40 13.70
N GLY A 227 7.54 -11.43 14.61
CA GLY A 227 8.15 -10.11 14.41
C GLY A 227 9.68 -10.12 14.23
N LYS A 228 10.24 -11.03 13.42
CA LYS A 228 11.65 -11.07 13.04
C LYS A 228 11.80 -11.23 11.53
N LYS A 229 12.88 -10.69 10.95
CA LYS A 229 13.35 -11.05 9.60
C LYS A 229 13.36 -12.58 9.52
N TYR A 230 12.46 -13.14 8.73
CA TYR A 230 12.37 -14.58 8.52
C TYR A 230 12.83 -14.86 7.08
N ASN A 231 13.77 -15.78 6.94
CA ASN A 231 14.17 -16.28 5.63
C ASN A 231 13.00 -17.08 5.10
N ILE A 232 12.36 -16.57 4.04
CA ILE A 232 11.29 -17.31 3.39
C ILE A 232 11.90 -18.46 2.59
N ASP A 233 11.43 -19.67 2.85
CA ASP A 233 11.78 -20.83 2.06
C ASP A 233 10.76 -20.97 0.91
N PRO A 234 11.16 -20.75 -0.36
CA PRO A 234 10.26 -20.85 -1.51
C PRO A 234 9.56 -22.21 -1.64
N ILE A 235 10.15 -23.26 -1.09
CA ILE A 235 9.63 -24.62 -1.16
C ILE A 235 8.75 -24.88 0.07
N ASN A 236 9.17 -24.50 1.27
CA ASN A 236 8.44 -24.86 2.47
C ASN A 236 7.34 -23.86 2.87
N ASP A 237 7.48 -22.58 2.54
CA ASP A 237 6.57 -21.53 2.98
C ASP A 237 5.57 -21.08 1.90
N LEU A 238 5.78 -21.45 0.64
CA LEU A 238 4.99 -20.95 -0.49
C LEU A 238 4.28 -22.05 -1.28
N ARG A 239 3.08 -21.78 -1.80
CA ARG A 239 2.35 -22.70 -2.69
C ARG A 239 1.68 -21.97 -3.85
N PRO A 240 1.74 -22.51 -5.09
CA PRO A 240 0.97 -21.97 -6.20
C PRO A 240 -0.53 -22.25 -6.03
N VAL A 241 -1.34 -21.21 -6.14
CA VAL A 241 -2.81 -21.27 -6.06
C VAL A 241 -3.44 -20.39 -7.14
N CYS A 242 -4.59 -20.79 -7.67
CA CYS A 242 -5.33 -19.93 -8.62
C CYS A 242 -5.94 -18.72 -7.89
N PRO A 243 -6.24 -17.62 -8.60
CA PRO A 243 -6.88 -16.43 -8.02
C PRO A 243 -8.13 -16.76 -7.21
N ASN A 244 -8.99 -17.65 -7.71
CA ASN A 244 -10.23 -18.03 -7.03
C ASN A 244 -9.97 -18.74 -5.70
N CYS A 245 -9.06 -19.73 -5.69
CA CYS A 245 -8.69 -20.42 -4.45
C CYS A 245 -7.96 -19.47 -3.50
N HIS A 246 -7.11 -18.57 -4.02
CA HIS A 246 -6.41 -17.58 -3.21
C HIS A 246 -7.39 -16.66 -2.48
N SER A 247 -8.41 -16.16 -3.17
CA SER A 247 -9.48 -15.36 -2.58
C SER A 247 -10.25 -16.14 -1.52
N MET A 248 -10.54 -17.43 -1.75
CA MET A 248 -11.27 -18.25 -0.77
C MET A 248 -10.45 -18.55 0.49
N ILE A 249 -9.14 -18.74 0.37
CA ILE A 249 -8.25 -18.92 1.53
C ILE A 249 -8.37 -17.74 2.51
N HIS A 250 -8.44 -16.52 1.97
CA HIS A 250 -8.47 -15.29 2.75
C HIS A 250 -9.87 -14.76 3.05
N LYS A 251 -10.93 -15.53 2.79
CA LYS A 251 -12.32 -15.05 2.94
C LYS A 251 -12.78 -14.81 4.38
N ARG A 252 -11.96 -15.17 5.38
CA ARG A 252 -12.24 -14.93 6.81
C ARG A 252 -10.98 -14.45 7.53
N LYS A 253 -11.16 -13.78 8.68
CA LYS A 253 -10.06 -13.19 9.48
C LYS A 253 -8.90 -14.15 9.79
N LYS A 254 -9.19 -15.43 10.08
CA LYS A 254 -8.18 -16.48 10.20
C LYS A 254 -8.16 -17.29 8.90
N ALA A 255 -7.17 -17.10 8.04
CA ALA A 255 -7.15 -17.77 6.73
C ALA A 255 -7.42 -19.28 6.84
N PHE A 256 -8.17 -19.80 5.89
CA PHE A 256 -8.40 -21.25 5.77
C PHE A 256 -7.08 -21.96 5.48
N SER A 257 -6.92 -23.17 6.01
CA SER A 257 -5.82 -24.01 5.56
C SER A 257 -6.07 -24.42 4.10
N LEU A 258 -5.00 -24.73 3.34
CA LEU A 258 -5.18 -25.26 1.98
C LEU A 258 -6.06 -26.52 1.97
N LYS A 259 -5.92 -27.36 3.01
CA LYS A 259 -6.73 -28.56 3.20
C LYS A 259 -8.20 -28.22 3.44
N ASP A 260 -8.51 -27.15 4.17
CA ASP A 260 -9.89 -26.73 4.43
C ASP A 260 -10.60 -26.38 3.11
N ILE A 261 -9.94 -25.58 2.26
CA ILE A 261 -10.49 -25.19 0.95
C ILE A 261 -10.61 -26.41 0.03
N GLU A 262 -9.62 -27.30 0.04
CA GLU A 262 -9.67 -28.55 -0.73
C GLU A 262 -10.86 -29.43 -0.33
N ILE A 263 -11.12 -29.58 0.99
CA ILE A 263 -12.28 -30.33 1.50
C ILE A 263 -13.59 -29.67 1.06
N ILE A 264 -13.73 -28.35 1.23
CA ILE A 264 -14.93 -27.61 0.83
C ILE A 264 -15.20 -27.77 -0.67
N LEU A 265 -14.16 -27.65 -1.50
CA LEU A 265 -14.28 -27.82 -2.95
C LEU A 265 -14.69 -29.24 -3.32
N ASN A 266 -14.09 -30.26 -2.70
CA ASN A 266 -14.39 -31.65 -3.01
C ASN A 266 -15.79 -32.08 -2.54
N GLN A 267 -16.26 -31.56 -1.40
CA GLN A 267 -17.63 -31.77 -0.92
C GLN A 267 -18.65 -31.15 -1.88
N ASN A 268 -18.42 -29.92 -2.33
CA ASN A 268 -19.36 -29.23 -3.22
C ASN A 268 -19.28 -29.69 -4.68
N LYS A 269 -18.11 -30.12 -5.17
CA LYS A 269 -17.98 -30.78 -6.49
C LYS A 269 -18.83 -32.05 -6.56
N LYS A 270 -18.83 -32.88 -5.52
CA LYS A 270 -19.72 -34.07 -5.44
C LYS A 270 -21.19 -33.68 -5.48
N ARG A 271 -21.57 -32.57 -4.82
CA ARG A 271 -22.94 -32.06 -4.80
C ARG A 271 -23.38 -31.50 -6.17
N LEU A 272 -22.50 -30.79 -6.87
CA LEU A 272 -22.73 -30.28 -8.23
C LEU A 272 -22.83 -31.42 -9.26
N LEU A 273 -21.97 -32.44 -9.15
CA LEU A 273 -22.03 -33.63 -10.01
C LEU A 273 -23.26 -34.51 -9.71
N ALA A 274 -23.74 -34.55 -8.46
CA ALA A 274 -24.98 -35.23 -8.10
C ALA A 274 -26.25 -34.46 -8.52
N GLY A 275 -26.18 -33.13 -8.60
CA GLY A 275 -27.28 -32.26 -9.04
C GLY A 275 -27.42 -32.12 -10.56
N ASN A 276 -26.43 -32.55 -11.34
CA ASN A 276 -26.47 -32.55 -12.82
C ASN A 276 -27.03 -33.86 -13.43
N LYS A 277 -27.82 -34.63 -12.67
CA LYS A 277 -28.75 -35.59 -13.28
C LYS A 277 -30.03 -34.84 -13.68
N CYS A 278 -29.94 -34.12 -14.80
CA CYS A 278 -31.13 -33.87 -15.61
C CYS A 278 -31.43 -35.12 -16.45
#